data_AF-A0A971MZT6-F1
#
_entry.id   AF-A0A971MZT6-F1
#
_cell.length_a   1.000
_cell.length_b   1.000
_cell.length_c   1.000
_cell.angle_alpha   90.00
_cell.angle_beta   90.00
_cell.angle_gamma   90.00
#
_symmetry.space_group_name_H-M   'P 1'
#
loop_
_entity.id
_entity.type
_entity.pdbx_description
1 polymer ?
#
loop_
_entity_poly.entity_id
_entity_poly.type
_entity_poly.pdbx_seq_one_letter_code
_entity_poly.pdbx_strand_id
1 'polypeptide(L)'
;MNSAQQFSAGTVIGDRYRIIKPIGQGGMASVFLAEDLTNGEGVALKVMRDELTNDPEFVRRFATEARAAASLDHPNIVKVLDYGQDGDVRYIVQEYVQGETLKDMIRREGALDFRLATPLMIQIGLALEHAHQREVIHRDMKPQNILITDDMVAKVTDFGIARASSMNTITLTGGVVMGSVHYFSPEQARGGEVTTRSDL
;
A
#
# COMPACT_ATOMS: atom_id res chain seq x y z
N MET A 1 -1.66 -8.23 24.68
CA MET A 1 -2.92 -7.46 24.64
C MET A 1 -3.34 -7.42 23.18
N ASN A 2 -4.50 -7.99 22.85
CA ASN A 2 -5.00 -8.04 21.47
C ASN A 2 -5.25 -6.62 20.98
N SER A 3 -4.56 -6.21 19.92
CA SER A 3 -4.85 -4.97 19.18
C SER A 3 -6.29 -5.07 18.69
N ALA A 4 -7.19 -4.33 19.31
CA ALA A 4 -8.61 -4.36 18.96
C ALA A 4 -8.76 -3.94 17.49
N GLN A 5 -9.55 -4.71 16.77
CA GLN A 5 -9.95 -4.44 15.40
C GLN A 5 -10.70 -3.10 15.39
N GLN A 6 -10.11 -2.08 14.77
CA GLN A 6 -10.60 -0.68 14.82
C GLN A 6 -12.08 -0.55 14.41
N PHE A 7 -12.54 -1.43 13.52
CA PHE A 7 -13.91 -1.48 13.05
C PHE A 7 -14.36 -2.94 12.88
N SER A 8 -15.64 -3.21 13.14
CA SER A 8 -16.25 -4.53 12.97
C SER A 8 -17.02 -4.64 11.65
N ALA A 9 -17.32 -5.87 11.23
CA ALA A 9 -18.22 -6.10 10.10
C ALA A 9 -19.57 -5.41 10.31
N GLY A 10 -20.09 -4.77 9.26
CA GLY A 10 -21.33 -4.00 9.28
C GLY A 10 -21.16 -2.52 9.63
N THR A 11 -20.00 -2.08 10.15
CA THR A 11 -19.72 -0.65 10.35
C THR A 11 -19.74 0.07 9.00
N VAL A 12 -20.41 1.23 8.94
CA VAL A 12 -20.46 2.09 7.74
C VAL A 12 -19.57 3.32 7.98
N ILE A 13 -18.70 3.62 7.03
CA ILE A 13 -17.81 4.80 7.04
C ILE A 13 -18.22 5.74 5.91
N GLY A 14 -18.30 7.04 6.20
CA GLY A 14 -18.65 8.08 5.23
C GLY A 14 -20.05 7.90 4.64
N ASP A 15 -20.97 7.31 5.42
CA ASP A 15 -22.34 6.95 5.01
C ASP A 15 -22.44 6.11 3.72
N ARG A 16 -21.33 5.53 3.27
CA ARG A 16 -21.22 4.87 1.95
C ARG A 16 -20.50 3.53 1.96
N TYR A 17 -19.50 3.34 2.82
CA TYR A 17 -18.65 2.15 2.74
C TYR A 17 -18.92 1.22 3.92
N ARG A 18 -19.60 0.10 3.68
CA ARG A 18 -19.90 -0.89 4.73
C ARG A 18 -18.78 -1.92 4.83
N ILE A 19 -18.11 -1.99 5.97
CA ILE A 19 -17.03 -2.95 6.21
C ILE A 19 -17.56 -4.38 6.20
N ILE A 20 -16.90 -5.25 5.43
CA ILE A 20 -17.15 -6.69 5.37
C ILE A 20 -16.16 -7.42 6.27
N LYS A 21 -14.85 -7.24 6.05
CA LYS A 21 -13.78 -7.92 6.80
C LYS A 21 -12.44 -7.19 6.66
N PRO A 22 -11.50 -7.33 7.61
CA PRO A 22 -10.12 -6.88 7.41
C PRO A 22 -9.44 -7.72 6.32
N ILE A 23 -8.59 -7.09 5.52
CA ILE A 23 -7.80 -7.76 4.48
C ILE A 23 -6.31 -7.43 4.56
N GLY A 24 -5.92 -6.42 5.34
CA GLY A 24 -4.52 -6.07 5.54
C GLY A 24 -4.31 -5.12 6.71
N GLN A 25 -3.07 -5.07 7.20
CA GLN A 25 -2.66 -4.11 8.22
C GLN A 25 -1.26 -3.60 7.89
N GLY A 26 -1.12 -2.28 7.80
CA GLY A 26 0.15 -1.59 7.60
C GLY A 26 0.57 -0.80 8.84
N GLY A 27 1.72 -0.12 8.74
CA GLY A 27 2.21 0.73 9.83
C GLY A 27 1.30 1.94 10.10
N MET A 28 0.74 2.54 9.04
CA MET A 28 -0.06 3.78 9.11
C MET A 28 -1.57 3.57 9.02
N ALA A 29 -2.01 2.42 8.49
CA ALA A 29 -3.40 2.19 8.14
C ALA A 29 -3.79 0.72 8.25
N SER A 30 -5.07 0.48 8.48
CA SER A 30 -5.71 -0.84 8.36
C SER A 30 -6.48 -0.88 7.04
N VAL A 31 -6.50 -2.03 6.35
CA VAL A 31 -7.20 -2.19 5.08
C VAL A 31 -8.34 -3.17 5.26
N PHE A 32 -9.53 -2.78 4.84
CA PHE A 32 -10.76 -3.57 4.92
C PHE A 32 -11.32 -3.81 3.53
N LEU A 33 -11.87 -5.00 3.30
CA LEU A 33 -12.84 -5.18 2.23
C LEU A 33 -14.15 -4.54 2.71
N ALA A 34 -14.70 -3.64 1.89
CA ALA A 34 -15.96 -2.98 2.13
C ALA A 34 -16.87 -3.08 0.90
N GLU A 35 -18.17 -2.92 1.10
CA GLU A 35 -19.17 -2.74 0.05
C GLU A 35 -19.43 -1.24 -0.11
N ASP A 36 -19.31 -0.72 -1.34
CA ASP A 36 -19.80 0.61 -1.67
C ASP A 36 -21.33 0.55 -1.84
N LEU A 37 -22.05 1.18 -0.92
CA LEU A 37 -23.51 1.14 -0.86
C LEU A 37 -24.20 1.88 -2.03
N THR A 38 -23.45 2.64 -2.82
CA THR A 38 -23.99 3.36 -3.98
C THR A 38 -24.21 2.43 -5.16
N ASN A 39 -23.30 1.48 -5.39
CA ASN A 39 -23.32 0.57 -6.55
C ASN A 39 -23.31 -0.92 -6.18
N GLY A 40 -23.09 -1.27 -4.91
CA GLY A 40 -23.02 -2.64 -4.40
C GLY A 40 -21.70 -3.35 -4.69
N GLU A 41 -20.67 -2.64 -5.15
CA GLU A 41 -19.39 -3.24 -5.52
C GLU A 41 -18.42 -3.36 -4.32
N GLY A 42 -17.52 -4.34 -4.40
CA GLY A 42 -16.45 -4.52 -3.42
C GLY A 42 -15.32 -3.53 -3.63
N VAL A 43 -14.88 -2.86 -2.54
CA VAL A 43 -13.77 -1.91 -2.53
C VAL A 43 -12.78 -2.23 -1.42
N ALA A 44 -11.51 -1.87 -1.63
CA ALA A 44 -10.50 -1.88 -0.57
C ALA A 44 -10.50 -0.51 0.13
N LEU A 45 -10.91 -0.50 1.40
CA LEU A 45 -10.98 0.69 2.23
C LEU A 45 -9.77 0.74 3.16
N LYS A 46 -8.80 1.60 2.83
CA LYS A 46 -7.61 1.85 3.63
C LYS A 46 -7.90 2.98 4.62
N VAL A 47 -7.95 2.66 5.91
CA VAL A 47 -8.32 3.59 6.98
C VAL A 47 -7.11 3.89 7.87
N MET A 48 -6.85 5.18 8.10
CA MET A 48 -5.79 5.61 9.01
C MET A 48 -6.05 5.08 10.42
N ARG A 49 -4.99 4.61 11.07
CA ARG A 49 -5.04 4.13 12.45
C ARG A 49 -5.33 5.27 13.43
N ASP A 50 -6.21 5.02 14.40
CA ASP A 50 -6.62 6.01 15.42
C ASP A 50 -5.43 6.59 16.19
N GLU A 51 -4.37 5.81 16.42
CA GLU A 51 -3.22 6.29 17.18
C GLU A 51 -2.40 7.36 16.43
N LEU A 52 -2.64 7.53 15.12
CA LEU A 52 -1.91 8.44 14.25
C LEU A 52 -2.75 9.64 13.79
N THR A 53 -4.04 9.70 14.12
CA THR A 53 -4.96 10.76 13.67
C THR A 53 -4.63 12.13 14.24
N ASN A 54 -3.98 12.17 15.41
CA ASN A 54 -3.59 13.40 16.10
C ASN A 54 -2.18 13.87 15.73
N ASP A 55 -1.43 13.12 14.92
CA ASP A 55 -0.09 13.51 14.47
C ASP A 55 -0.17 14.19 13.09
N PRO A 56 0.07 15.51 13.01
CA PRO A 56 -0.02 16.26 11.75
C PRO A 56 0.90 15.72 10.64
N GLU A 57 2.03 15.10 11.02
CA GLU A 57 2.97 14.52 10.06
C GLU A 57 2.35 13.31 9.35
N PHE A 58 1.71 12.40 10.10
CA PHE A 58 1.03 11.24 9.54
C PHE A 58 -0.22 11.62 8.75
N VAL A 59 -1.01 12.56 9.24
CA VAL A 59 -2.18 13.09 8.51
C VAL A 59 -1.77 13.69 7.16
N ARG A 60 -0.73 14.54 7.14
CA ARG A 60 -0.23 15.14 5.90
C ARG A 60 0.27 14.07 4.94
N ARG A 61 0.98 13.05 5.44
CA ARG A 61 1.50 11.95 4.63
C ARG A 61 0.39 11.14 3.98
N PHE A 62 -0.62 10.76 4.75
CA PHE A 62 -1.77 10.00 4.25
C PHE A 62 -2.55 10.77 3.18
N ALA A 63 -2.77 12.07 3.39
CA ALA A 63 -3.39 12.92 2.36
C ALA A 63 -2.52 13.06 1.10
N THR A 64 -1.19 13.09 1.26
CA THR A 64 -0.25 13.16 0.13
C THR A 64 -0.24 11.84 -0.66
N GLU A 65 -0.26 10.71 0.03
CA GLU A 65 -0.40 9.38 -0.56
C GLU A 65 -1.68 9.27 -1.39
N ALA A 66 -2.82 9.65 -0.81
CA ALA A 66 -4.11 9.66 -1.50
C ALA A 66 -4.06 10.45 -2.82
N ARG A 67 -3.51 11.67 -2.78
CA ARG A 67 -3.41 12.54 -3.97
C ARG A 67 -2.44 12.01 -5.01
N ALA A 68 -1.28 11.50 -4.58
CA ALA A 68 -0.27 10.97 -5.49
C ALA A 68 -0.84 9.75 -6.24
N ALA A 69 -1.41 8.80 -5.50
CA ALA A 69 -2.01 7.60 -6.07
C ALA A 69 -3.25 7.89 -6.92
N ALA A 70 -4.08 8.89 -6.56
CA ALA A 70 -5.21 9.33 -7.36
C ALA A 70 -4.83 9.93 -8.73
N SER A 71 -3.58 10.37 -8.91
CA SER A 71 -3.10 10.87 -10.21
C SER A 71 -2.65 9.75 -11.17
N LEU A 72 -2.61 8.51 -10.69
CA LEU A 72 -2.13 7.35 -11.43
C LEU A 72 -3.30 6.53 -11.97
N ASP A 73 -3.43 6.47 -13.30
CA ASP A 73 -4.37 5.59 -14.00
C ASP A 73 -3.60 4.65 -14.94
N HIS A 74 -3.40 3.40 -14.51
CA HIS A 74 -2.65 2.38 -15.25
C HIS A 74 -3.12 0.98 -14.86
N PRO A 75 -3.23 0.01 -15.79
CA PRO A 75 -3.74 -1.34 -15.49
C PRO A 75 -2.93 -2.09 -14.43
N ASN A 76 -1.62 -1.80 -14.32
CA ASN A 76 -0.72 -2.41 -13.34
C ASN A 76 -0.54 -1.59 -12.04
N ILE A 77 -1.43 -0.63 -11.78
CA ILE A 77 -1.48 0.14 -10.54
C ILE A 77 -2.86 -0.06 -9.91
N VAL A 78 -2.92 -0.23 -8.58
CA VAL A 78 -4.19 -0.23 -7.85
C VAL A 78 -4.80 1.16 -7.91
N LYS A 79 -5.97 1.25 -8.54
CA LYS A 79 -6.70 2.49 -8.74
C LYS A 79 -7.27 3.02 -7.43
N VAL A 80 -6.98 4.29 -7.14
CA VAL A 80 -7.69 5.05 -6.11
C VAL A 80 -8.99 5.56 -6.73
N LEU A 81 -10.11 5.21 -6.11
CA LEU A 81 -11.45 5.57 -6.54
C LEU A 81 -11.93 6.87 -5.88
N ASP A 82 -11.60 7.03 -4.59
CA ASP A 82 -12.05 8.15 -3.77
C ASP A 82 -11.14 8.27 -2.53
N TYR A 83 -11.21 9.39 -1.81
CA TYR A 83 -10.63 9.52 -0.48
C TYR A 83 -11.43 10.56 0.32
N GLY A 84 -11.53 10.34 1.63
CA GLY A 84 -12.42 11.15 2.46
C GLY A 84 -12.06 11.17 3.93
N GLN A 85 -12.87 11.92 4.65
CA GLN A 85 -12.82 12.03 6.10
C GLN A 85 -14.25 11.99 6.64
N ASP A 86 -14.48 11.17 7.66
CA ASP A 86 -15.73 11.07 8.40
C ASP A 86 -15.42 11.19 9.90
N GLY A 87 -15.80 12.31 10.52
CA GLY A 87 -15.30 12.68 11.84
C GLY A 87 -13.77 12.72 11.89
N ASP A 88 -13.17 11.91 12.75
CA ASP A 88 -11.70 11.75 12.85
C ASP A 88 -11.13 10.64 11.96
N VAL A 89 -11.99 9.88 11.29
CA VAL A 89 -11.63 8.73 10.45
C VAL A 89 -11.25 9.22 9.06
N ARG A 90 -9.99 9.03 8.67
CA ARG A 90 -9.49 9.32 7.32
C ARG A 90 -9.33 8.03 6.54
N TYR A 91 -9.80 8.01 5.30
CA TYR A 91 -9.79 6.81 4.48
C TYR A 91 -9.46 7.09 3.01
N ILE A 92 -8.89 6.10 2.34
CA ILE A 92 -8.65 6.02 0.91
C ILE A 92 -9.43 4.81 0.40
N VAL A 93 -10.19 5.01 -0.67
CA VAL A 93 -10.99 3.98 -1.34
C VAL A 93 -10.24 3.56 -2.58
N GLN A 94 -9.96 2.27 -2.68
CA GLN A 94 -9.24 1.66 -3.79
C GLN A 94 -10.10 0.59 -4.45
N GLU A 95 -9.81 0.28 -5.71
CA GLU A 95 -10.35 -0.93 -6.34
C GLU A 95 -9.98 -2.14 -5.48
N TYR A 96 -10.93 -3.06 -5.30
CA TYR A 96 -10.62 -4.33 -4.67
C TYR A 96 -10.01 -5.27 -5.70
N VAL A 97 -8.72 -5.60 -5.51
CA VAL A 97 -8.02 -6.57 -6.35
C VAL A 97 -8.14 -7.94 -5.70
N GLN A 98 -8.87 -8.85 -6.35
CA GLN A 98 -8.91 -10.25 -5.97
C GLN A 98 -7.61 -10.94 -6.38
N GLY A 99 -6.96 -11.61 -5.44
CA GLY A 99 -5.70 -12.31 -5.66
C GLY A 99 -4.88 -12.46 -4.38
N GLU A 100 -3.57 -12.69 -4.53
CA GLU A 100 -2.60 -12.77 -3.43
C GLU A 100 -1.45 -11.77 -3.60
N THR A 101 -0.66 -11.53 -2.55
CA THR A 101 0.56 -10.71 -2.71
C THR A 101 1.63 -11.51 -3.43
N LEU A 102 2.51 -10.85 -4.19
CA LEU A 102 3.67 -11.50 -4.80
C LEU A 102 4.55 -12.18 -3.75
N LYS A 103 4.61 -11.64 -2.52
CA LYS A 103 5.28 -12.28 -1.39
C LYS A 103 4.69 -13.65 -1.06
N ASP A 104 3.36 -13.75 -1.02
CA ASP A 104 2.69 -14.99 -0.66
C ASP A 104 2.81 -16.03 -1.78
N MET A 105 2.74 -15.58 -3.04
CA MET A 105 3.07 -16.41 -4.21
C MET A 105 4.50 -16.97 -4.13
N ILE A 106 5.50 -16.12 -3.88
CA ILE A 106 6.91 -16.55 -3.73
C ILE A 106 7.07 -17.52 -2.54
N ARG A 107 6.35 -17.32 -1.44
CA ARG A 107 6.40 -18.24 -0.29
C ARG A 107 5.78 -19.59 -0.61
N ARG A 108 4.70 -19.60 -1.39
CA ARG A 108 3.96 -20.81 -1.79
C ARG A 108 4.73 -21.62 -2.83
N GLU A 109 5.32 -20.96 -3.83
CA GLU A 109 5.97 -21.61 -4.98
C GLU A 109 7.50 -21.74 -4.83
N GLY A 110 8.11 -20.97 -3.93
CA GLY A 110 9.56 -20.82 -3.86
C GLY A 110 10.06 -19.86 -4.94
N ALA A 111 11.24 -20.15 -5.49
CA ALA A 111 11.77 -19.35 -6.58
C ALA A 111 10.89 -19.52 -7.84
N LEU A 112 10.36 -18.40 -8.34
CA LEU A 112 9.51 -18.41 -9.53
C LEU A 112 10.35 -18.72 -10.79
N ASP A 113 9.82 -19.56 -11.68
CA ASP A 113 10.44 -19.81 -12.99
C ASP A 113 10.49 -18.51 -13.79
N PHE A 114 11.55 -18.32 -14.58
CA PHE A 114 11.76 -17.09 -15.35
C PHE A 114 10.60 -16.80 -16.31
N ARG A 115 9.90 -17.83 -16.81
CA ARG A 115 8.72 -17.65 -17.68
C ARG A 115 7.55 -17.00 -16.97
N LEU A 116 7.48 -17.11 -15.64
CA LEU A 116 6.50 -16.43 -14.80
C LEU A 116 7.03 -15.08 -14.30
N ALA A 117 8.28 -15.07 -13.81
CA ALA A 117 8.89 -13.89 -13.22
C ALA A 117 9.07 -12.76 -14.24
N THR A 118 9.51 -13.05 -15.46
CA THR A 118 9.79 -12.01 -16.47
C THR A 118 8.54 -11.21 -16.86
N PRO A 119 7.39 -11.83 -17.21
CA PRO A 119 6.15 -11.08 -17.48
C PRO A 119 5.68 -10.22 -16.30
N LEU A 120 5.80 -10.73 -15.05
CA LEU A 120 5.43 -9.97 -13.86
C LEU A 120 6.34 -8.75 -13.66
N MET A 121 7.65 -8.92 -13.86
CA MET A 121 8.60 -7.82 -13.76
C MET A 121 8.38 -6.74 -14.83
N ILE A 122 7.98 -7.13 -16.04
CA ILE A 122 7.61 -6.16 -17.09
C ILE A 122 6.40 -5.33 -16.65
N GLN A 123 5.35 -5.97 -16.12
CA GLN A 123 4.15 -5.28 -15.63
C GLN A 123 4.47 -4.32 -14.47
N ILE A 124 5.31 -4.73 -13.53
CA ILE A 124 5.78 -3.89 -12.43
C ILE A 124 6.60 -2.70 -12.97
N GLY A 125 7.49 -2.95 -13.95
CA GLY A 125 8.27 -1.91 -14.61
C GLY A 125 7.41 -0.86 -15.31
N LEU A 126 6.35 -1.28 -16.02
CA LEU A 126 5.40 -0.38 -16.66
C LEU A 126 4.62 0.46 -15.64
N ALA A 127 4.24 -0.12 -14.51
CA ALA A 127 3.62 0.63 -13.42
C ALA A 127 4.55 1.71 -12.86
N LEU A 128 5.82 1.37 -12.61
CA LEU A 128 6.83 2.32 -12.12
C LEU A 128 7.12 3.41 -13.13
N GLU A 129 7.29 3.07 -14.41
CA GLU A 129 7.50 4.05 -15.48
C GLU A 129 6.36 5.07 -15.52
N HIS A 130 5.11 4.60 -15.51
CA HIS A 130 3.93 5.49 -15.53
C HIS A 130 3.87 6.42 -14.31
N ALA A 131 4.25 5.93 -13.13
CA ALA A 131 4.33 6.72 -11.91
C ALA A 131 5.47 7.75 -11.96
N HIS A 132 6.65 7.35 -12.41
CA HIS A 132 7.83 8.20 -12.54
C HIS A 132 7.62 9.34 -13.54
N GLN A 133 6.91 9.09 -14.65
CA GLN A 133 6.51 10.12 -15.61
C GLN A 133 5.59 11.20 -15.02
N ARG A 134 4.97 10.93 -13.87
CA ARG A 134 4.12 11.85 -13.10
C ARG A 134 4.81 12.35 -11.83
N GLU A 135 6.12 12.19 -11.74
CA GLU A 135 6.95 12.60 -10.60
C GLU A 135 6.57 11.89 -9.28
N VAL A 136 5.89 10.74 -9.37
CA VAL A 136 5.55 9.91 -8.22
C VAL A 136 6.57 8.79 -8.09
N ILE A 137 7.34 8.82 -6.99
CA ILE A 137 8.28 7.76 -6.62
C ILE A 137 7.57 6.85 -5.61
N HIS A 138 7.66 5.54 -5.77
CA HIS A 138 6.99 4.57 -4.90
C HIS A 138 7.66 4.46 -3.52
N ARG A 139 9.00 4.42 -3.46
CA ARG A 139 9.85 4.44 -2.24
C ARG A 139 9.82 3.23 -1.32
N ASP A 140 8.83 2.35 -1.42
CA ASP A 140 8.73 1.13 -0.60
C ASP A 140 8.48 -0.11 -1.46
N MET A 141 9.14 -0.20 -2.62
CA MET A 141 8.94 -1.32 -3.56
C MET A 141 9.37 -2.63 -2.92
N LYS A 142 8.43 -3.57 -2.80
CA LYS A 142 8.65 -4.92 -2.24
C LYS A 142 7.51 -5.87 -2.65
N PRO A 143 7.72 -7.19 -2.59
CA PRO A 143 6.69 -8.17 -2.95
C PRO A 143 5.36 -8.07 -2.18
N GLN A 144 5.34 -7.44 -0.99
CA GLN A 144 4.12 -7.18 -0.23
C GLN A 144 3.20 -6.14 -0.90
N ASN A 145 3.78 -5.19 -1.63
CA ASN A 145 3.06 -4.07 -2.24
C ASN A 145 2.71 -4.36 -3.71
N ILE A 146 2.78 -5.63 -4.11
CA ILE A 146 2.44 -6.10 -5.45
C ILE A 146 1.37 -7.17 -5.27
N LEU A 147 0.18 -6.92 -5.80
CA LEU A 147 -0.93 -7.87 -5.86
C LEU A 147 -0.89 -8.60 -7.18
N ILE A 148 -1.04 -9.91 -7.15
CA ILE A 148 -1.15 -10.77 -8.32
C ILE A 148 -2.57 -11.32 -8.38
N THR A 149 -3.27 -10.96 -9.44
CA THR A 149 -4.62 -11.48 -9.72
C THR A 149 -4.58 -12.93 -10.18
N ASP A 150 -5.74 -13.60 -10.14
CA ASP A 150 -5.91 -14.96 -10.64
C ASP A 150 -5.55 -15.10 -12.14
N ASP A 151 -5.67 -14.00 -12.91
CA ASP A 151 -5.29 -13.90 -14.32
C ASP A 151 -3.82 -13.50 -14.55
N MET A 152 -2.97 -13.58 -13.53
CA MET A 152 -1.53 -13.23 -13.58
C MET A 152 -1.23 -11.77 -13.94
N VAL A 153 -2.17 -10.86 -13.67
CA VAL A 153 -1.93 -9.42 -13.75
C VAL A 153 -1.32 -8.92 -12.45
N ALA A 154 -0.17 -8.25 -12.53
CA ALA A 154 0.48 -7.58 -11.41
C ALA A 154 -0.07 -6.17 -11.23
N LYS A 155 -0.45 -5.82 -9.99
CA LYS A 155 -0.89 -4.47 -9.61
C LYS A 155 -0.07 -3.96 -8.44
N VAL A 156 0.64 -2.84 -8.65
CA VAL A 156 1.40 -2.15 -7.61
C VAL A 156 0.44 -1.31 -6.77
N THR A 157 0.56 -1.41 -5.45
CA THR A 157 -0.24 -0.64 -4.48
C THR A 157 0.65 0.18 -3.56
N ASP A 158 0.06 0.98 -2.67
CA ASP A 158 0.78 1.77 -1.66
C ASP A 158 1.78 2.79 -2.24
N PHE A 159 1.43 3.41 -3.38
CA PHE A 159 2.15 4.57 -3.92
C PHE A 159 2.08 5.74 -2.94
N GLY A 160 3.11 5.86 -2.11
CA GLY A 160 3.11 6.79 -1.00
C GLY A 160 4.50 7.29 -0.65
N ILE A 161 4.60 8.59 -0.44
CA ILE A 161 5.81 9.38 -0.14
C ILE A 161 6.34 9.09 1.29
N ALA A 162 6.43 7.83 1.70
CA ALA A 162 6.79 7.45 3.05
C ALA A 162 8.29 7.18 3.20
N ARG A 163 9.07 8.25 3.35
CA ARG A 163 9.87 8.42 4.58
C ARG A 163 10.43 9.83 4.71
N ALA A 164 10.15 10.41 5.86
CA ALA A 164 11.17 11.06 6.67
C ALA A 164 10.94 10.69 8.14
N SER A 165 10.89 9.39 8.46
CA SER A 165 11.03 8.85 9.84
C SER A 165 10.63 7.38 9.93
N SER A 166 11.53 6.48 9.54
CA SER A 166 11.84 5.40 10.50
C SER A 166 13.35 5.19 10.60
N MET A 167 14.09 6.31 10.52
CA MET A 167 15.42 6.39 11.12
C MET A 167 15.34 6.27 12.66
N ASN A 168 14.18 6.44 13.29
CA ASN A 168 14.03 6.32 14.75
C ASN A 168 13.67 4.91 15.26
N THR A 169 13.86 3.86 14.46
CA THR A 169 13.94 2.49 14.98
C THR A 169 15.03 1.70 14.27
N ILE A 170 16.12 2.38 13.94
CA ILE A 170 17.45 1.76 13.96
C ILE A 170 17.93 1.90 15.42
N THR A 171 17.23 1.26 16.35
CA THR A 171 17.89 0.87 17.59
C THR A 171 18.83 -0.26 17.20
N LEU A 172 20.10 0.09 17.01
CA LEU A 172 21.27 -0.80 16.97
C LEU A 172 21.47 -1.55 18.31
N THR A 173 20.37 -1.95 18.95
CA THR A 173 20.31 -2.65 20.23
C THR A 173 19.24 -3.73 20.12
N GLY A 174 19.57 -4.88 19.51
CA GLY A 174 18.73 -6.08 19.65
C GLY A 174 18.45 -6.94 18.42
N GLY A 175 19.08 -6.69 17.25
CA GLY A 175 19.17 -7.72 16.20
C GLY A 175 17.87 -8.13 15.47
N VAL A 176 16.77 -7.39 15.59
CA VAL A 176 15.54 -7.64 14.82
C VAL A 176 15.32 -6.50 13.85
N VAL A 177 15.89 -6.59 12.65
CA VAL A 177 15.66 -5.62 11.56
C VAL A 177 14.47 -6.11 10.75
N MET A 178 13.34 -5.39 10.86
CA MET A 178 12.04 -5.88 10.41
C MET A 178 11.78 -5.56 8.93
N GLY A 179 12.01 -6.53 8.05
CA GLY A 179 11.31 -6.75 6.78
C GLY A 179 11.58 -5.80 5.60
N SER A 180 11.26 -4.50 5.71
CA SER A 180 11.34 -3.58 4.56
C SER A 180 12.77 -3.17 4.21
N VAL A 181 13.70 -3.22 5.18
CA VAL A 181 15.10 -2.82 4.97
C VAL A 181 15.82 -3.63 3.90
N HIS A 182 15.36 -4.85 3.62
CA HIS A 182 15.97 -5.73 2.62
C HIS A 182 15.75 -5.23 1.19
N TYR A 183 14.81 -4.31 1.00
CA TYR A 183 14.47 -3.73 -0.29
C TYR A 183 14.88 -2.26 -0.40
N PHE A 184 15.64 -1.73 0.57
CA PHE A 184 16.13 -0.36 0.51
C PHE A 184 17.26 -0.24 -0.49
N SER A 185 17.20 0.80 -1.32
CA SER A 185 18.35 1.21 -2.12
C SER A 185 19.50 1.70 -1.23
N PRO A 186 20.76 1.68 -1.71
CA PRO A 186 21.91 2.14 -0.92
C PRO A 186 21.76 3.58 -0.40
N GLU A 187 21.19 4.48 -1.20
CA GLU A 187 20.89 5.85 -0.81
C GLU A 187 19.79 5.92 0.26
N GLN A 188 18.74 5.11 0.18
CA GLN A 188 17.73 5.01 1.24
C GLN A 188 18.32 4.51 2.56
N ALA A 189 19.18 3.49 2.50
CA ALA A 189 19.84 2.94 3.68
C ALA A 189 20.77 3.95 4.38
N ARG A 190 21.34 4.89 3.62
CA ARG A 190 22.19 5.99 4.13
C ARG A 190 21.39 7.24 4.53
N GLY A 191 20.08 7.26 4.31
CA GLY A 191 19.25 8.44 4.52
C GLY A 191 19.48 9.57 3.51
N GLY A 192 20.03 9.22 2.34
CA GLY A 192 20.24 10.14 1.22
C GLY A 192 18.95 10.46 0.47
N GLU A 193 19.10 11.24 -0.59
CA GLU A 193 18.00 11.62 -1.47
C GLU A 193 17.47 10.40 -2.25
N VAL A 194 16.15 10.19 -2.19
CA VAL A 194 15.47 9.10 -2.90
C VAL A 194 15.01 9.61 -4.25
N THR A 195 15.34 8.88 -5.31
CA THR A 195 15.00 9.23 -6.69
C THR A 195 14.19 8.12 -7.34
N THR A 196 13.75 8.31 -8.58
CA THR A 196 13.12 7.23 -9.38
C THR A 196 14.01 6.00 -9.50
N ARG A 197 15.33 6.18 -9.48
CA ARG A 197 16.30 5.08 -9.50
C ARG A 197 16.30 4.22 -8.24
N SER A 198 15.75 4.74 -7.15
CA SER A 198 15.64 3.99 -5.89
C SER A 198 14.54 2.92 -5.96
N ASP A 199 13.58 3.03 -6.89
CA ASP A 199 12.55 2.02 -7.12
C ASP A 199 13.01 0.88 -8.06
N LEU A 200 14.19 1.00 -8.68
CA LEU A 200 14.76 0.06 -9.67
C LEU A 200 15.85 -0.82 -9.04
#